data_AF-A0AA89RW67-F1
#
_entry.id   AF-A0AA89RW67-F1
#
_cell.length_a   1.000
_cell.length_b   1.000
_cell.length_c   1.000
_cell.angle_alpha   90.00
_cell.angle_beta   90.00
_cell.angle_gamma   90.00
#
_symmetry.space_group_name_H-M   'P 1'
#
loop_
_entity.id
_entity.type
_entity.pdbx_description
1 polymer ?
#
loop_
_entity_poly.entity_id
_entity_poly.type
_entity_poly.pdbx_seq_one_letter_code
_entity_poly.pdbx_strand_id
1 'polypeptide(L)' 'MTDTQDPLWRALARLEHAELSDDERNLLRPAFAAMHGSHAMRIPEDIVKLIRRLDATLPKALET' A
#
# COMPACT_ATOMS: atom_id res chain seq x y z
N MET A 1 -9.19 16.16 2.43
CA MET A 1 -9.66 14.76 2.29
C MET A 1 -8.87 14.19 1.16
N THR A 2 -7.75 13.51 1.46
CA THR A 2 -6.91 12.91 0.43
C THR A 2 -7.78 11.87 -0.24
N ASP A 3 -8.11 12.12 -1.49
CA ASP A 3 -9.07 11.33 -2.23
C ASP A 3 -8.59 9.87 -2.27
N THR A 4 -9.21 9.04 -1.43
CA THR A 4 -8.98 7.60 -1.31
C THR A 4 -9.46 6.84 -2.55
N GLN A 5 -9.70 7.54 -3.68
CA GLN A 5 -9.98 6.92 -4.97
C GLN A 5 -8.73 6.62 -5.79
N ASP A 6 -7.54 7.08 -5.39
CA ASP A 6 -6.33 6.62 -6.09
C ASP A 6 -6.17 5.10 -5.88
N PRO A 7 -6.10 4.31 -6.98
CA PRO A 7 -5.99 2.86 -6.88
C PRO A 7 -4.73 2.44 -6.11
N LEU A 8 -3.69 3.26 -6.08
CA LEU A 8 -2.48 3.00 -5.30
C LEU A 8 -2.76 3.06 -3.79
N TRP A 9 -3.48 4.09 -3.33
CA TRP A 9 -3.80 4.24 -1.91
C TRP A 9 -4.75 3.14 -1.43
N ARG A 10 -5.67 2.68 -2.28
CA ARG A 10 -6.53 1.52 -1.96
C ARG A 10 -5.74 0.22 -1.84
N ALA A 11 -4.83 -0.03 -2.77
CA ALA A 11 -3.93 -1.19 -2.72
C ALA A 11 -3.08 -1.15 -1.44
N LEU A 12 -2.49 0.02 -1.13
CA LEU A 12 -1.71 0.20 0.08
C LEU A 12 -2.55 -0.02 1.35
N ALA A 13 -3.77 0.49 1.42
CA ALA A 13 -4.66 0.26 2.56
C ALA A 13 -5.01 -1.23 2.75
N ARG A 14 -5.17 -2.00 1.67
CA ARG A 14 -5.35 -3.46 1.76
C ARG A 14 -4.10 -4.16 2.29
N LEU A 15 -2.93 -3.71 1.84
CA LEU A 15 -1.64 -4.24 2.28
C LEU A 15 -1.35 -3.93 3.76
N GLU A 16 -1.90 -2.85 4.32
CA GLU A 16 -1.75 -2.52 5.74
C GLU A 16 -2.29 -3.63 6.66
N HIS A 17 -3.35 -4.30 6.23
CA HIS A 17 -4.02 -5.40 6.94
C HIS A 17 -3.62 -6.79 6.43
N ALA A 18 -2.78 -6.89 5.40
CA ALA A 18 -2.35 -8.15 4.85
C ALA A 18 -1.21 -8.78 5.66
N GLU A 19 -1.09 -10.10 5.55
CA GLU A 19 0.09 -10.82 6.02
C GLU A 19 1.25 -10.58 5.05
N LEU A 20 2.12 -9.64 5.41
CA LEU A 20 3.36 -9.33 4.69
C LEU A 20 4.57 -9.82 5.47
N SER A 21 5.63 -10.14 4.75
CA SER A 21 6.93 -10.42 5.36
C SER A 21 7.47 -9.17 6.05
N ASP A 22 8.31 -9.35 7.09
CA ASP A 22 8.86 -8.22 7.86
C ASP A 22 9.65 -7.24 6.97
N ASP A 23 10.38 -7.77 5.98
CA ASP A 23 11.11 -6.99 4.98
C ASP A 23 10.18 -6.13 4.10
N GLU A 24 9.12 -6.72 3.57
CA GLU A 24 8.11 -6.03 2.75
C GLU A 24 7.41 -4.94 3.56
N ARG A 25 7.08 -5.24 4.81
CA ARG A 25 6.45 -4.27 5.71
C ARG A 25 7.38 -3.11 6.05
N ASN A 26 8.67 -3.38 6.22
CA ASN A 26 9.67 -2.35 6.45
C ASN A 26 9.86 -1.44 5.21
N LEU A 27 9.81 -2.01 4.01
CA LEU A 27 9.86 -1.26 2.75
C LEU A 27 8.62 -0.37 2.54
N LEU A 28 7.43 -0.84 2.95
CA LEU A 28 6.18 -0.10 2.84
C LEU A 28 5.94 0.89 3.98
N ARG A 29 6.73 0.83 5.07
CA ARG A 29 6.61 1.71 6.24
C ARG A 29 6.52 3.21 5.91
N PRO A 30 7.35 3.79 5.03
CA PRO A 30 7.21 5.20 4.64
C PRO A 30 5.92 5.47 3.83
N ALA A 31 5.47 4.51 3.01
CA ALA A 31 4.22 4.64 2.27
C ALA A 31 3.00 4.64 3.21
N PHE A 32 2.98 3.76 4.22
CA PHE A 32 1.96 3.77 5.26
C PHE A 32 1.97 5.10 6.03
N ALA A 33 3.14 5.61 6.42
CA ALA A 33 3.24 6.90 7.10
C ALA A 33 2.68 8.06 6.25
N ALA A 34 2.93 8.05 4.93
CA ALA A 34 2.38 9.02 4.00
C ALA A 34 0.84 8.92 3.90
N MET A 35 0.27 7.72 4.00
CA MET A 35 -1.18 7.48 4.02
C MET A 35 -1.85 8.11 5.25
N HIS A 36 -1.20 8.04 6.42
CA HIS A 36 -1.71 8.61 7.69
C HIS A 36 -1.48 10.13 7.82
N GLY A 37 -1.04 10.80 6.75
CA GLY A 37 -0.88 12.26 6.73
C GLY A 37 0.48 12.76 7.21
N SER A 38 1.48 11.88 7.34
CA SER A 38 2.84 12.28 7.70
C SER A 38 3.58 12.83 6.47
N HIS A 39 3.35 14.13 6.19
CA HIS A 39 3.94 14.89 5.08
C HIS A 39 3.56 14.39 3.67
N ALA A 40 3.42 15.31 2.71
CA ALA A 40 3.26 14.97 1.30
C ALA A 40 4.58 14.38 0.74
N MET A 41 4.88 13.14 1.10
CA MET A 41 6.04 12.41 0.61
C MET A 41 5.69 11.78 -0.75
N ARG A 42 6.52 12.07 -1.75
CA ARG A 42 6.44 11.39 -3.04
C ARG A 42 6.88 9.93 -2.86
N ILE A 43 5.98 8.98 -3.09
CA ILE A 43 6.32 7.55 -3.06
C ILE A 43 7.23 7.24 -4.27
N PRO A 44 8.40 6.63 -4.06
CA PRO A 44 9.28 6.20 -5.15
C PRO A 44 8.60 5.19 -6.07
N GLU A 45 8.93 5.21 -7.36
CA GLU A 45 8.30 4.31 -8.35
C GLU A 45 8.53 2.82 -8.05
N ASP A 46 9.66 2.45 -7.47
CA ASP A 46 9.92 1.07 -7.04
C ASP A 46 8.96 0.60 -5.95
N ILE A 47 8.62 1.49 -5.01
CA ILE A 47 7.61 1.22 -3.98
C ILE A 47 6.22 1.13 -4.60
N VAL A 48 5.90 1.96 -5.58
CA VAL A 48 4.64 1.86 -6.35
C VAL A 48 4.52 0.50 -7.04
N LYS A 49 5.58 0.03 -7.69
CA LYS A 49 5.63 -1.30 -8.33
C LYS A 49 5.47 -2.41 -7.30
N LEU A 50 6.11 -2.29 -6.14
CA LEU A 50 6.00 -3.25 -5.04
C LEU A 50 4.55 -3.33 -4.52
N ILE A 51 3.92 -2.19 -4.24
CA ILE A 51 2.51 -2.12 -3.79
C ILE A 51 1.60 -2.83 -4.79
N ARG A 52 1.74 -2.54 -6.09
CA ARG A 52 0.93 -3.18 -7.14
C ARG A 52 1.18 -4.68 -7.24
N ARG A 53 2.43 -5.11 -7.11
CA ARG A 53 2.78 -6.53 -7.13
C ARG A 53 2.17 -7.26 -5.95
N LEU A 54 2.29 -6.71 -4.74
CA LEU A 54 1.76 -7.31 -3.52
C LEU A 54 0.23 -7.33 -3.53
N ASP A 55 -0.43 -6.24 -3.94
CA ASP A 55 -1.89 -6.20 -4.08
C ASP A 55 -2.40 -7.23 -5.10
N ALA A 56 -1.66 -7.45 -6.20
CA ALA A 56 -1.99 -8.50 -7.15
C ALA A 56 -1.80 -9.94 -6.60
N THR A 57 -0.94 -10.12 -5.60
CA THR A 57 -0.76 -11.42 -4.91
C THR A 57 -1.74 -11.64 -3.77
N LEU A 58 -2.38 -10.57 -3.27
CA LEU A 58 -3.42 -10.73 -2.28
C LEU A 58 -4.59 -11.50 -2.90
N PRO A 59 -5.15 -12.50 -2.19
CA PRO A 59 -6.39 -13.09 -2.64
C PRO A 59 -7.41 -11.96 -2.72
N LYS A 60 -7.92 -11.68 -3.95
CA LYS A 60 -9.14 -10.88 -4.10
C LYS A 60 -10.12 -11.54 -3.14
N ALA A 61 -10.48 -10.86 -2.06
CA ALA A 61 -11.57 -11.31 -1.20
C ALA A 61 -12.72 -11.61 -2.16
N LEU A 62 -12.94 -12.90 -2.37
CA LEU A 62 -13.99 -13.39 -3.23
C LEU A 62 -15.24 -12.93 -2.49
N GLU A 63 -15.85 -11.84 -2.97
CA GLU A 63 -17.18 -11.46 -2.56
C GLU A 63 -18.03 -12.72 -2.73
N THR A 64 -18.33 -13.38 -1.61
CA THR A 64 -19.17 -14.58 -1.55
C THR A 64 -20.46 -14.19 -0.87
#